data_AF-A0A1A7KCS1-F1
#
_entry.id   AF-A0A1A7KCS1-F1
#
_cell.length_a   1.000
_cell.length_b   1.000
_cell.length_c   1.000
_cell.angle_alpha   90.00
_cell.angle_beta   90.00
_cell.angle_gamma   90.00
#
_symmetry.space_group_name_H-M   'P 1'
#
loop_
_entity.id
_entity.type
_entity.pdbx_description
1 polymer ?
#
loop_
_entity_poly.entity_id
_entity_poly.type
_entity_poly.pdbx_seq_one_letter_code
_entity_poly.pdbx_strand_id
1 'polypeptide(L)' 'MADGDSMPSFADGTCVIGEYVEQLDDLKSGKEYMFITTEGYTFQTFSKKNKKSLTVAADNKFYNSYDNQSKDIVQIWR' A
#
# COMPACT_ATOMS: atom_id res chain seq x y z
N MET A 1 -23.88 4.35 -4.70
CA MET A 1 -23.33 3.20 -5.44
C MET A 1 -21.83 3.30 -5.27
N ALA A 2 -21.28 2.58 -4.30
CA ALA A 2 -19.85 2.54 -4.04
C ALA A 2 -19.42 1.10 -4.31
N ASP A 3 -18.84 0.87 -5.49
CA ASP A 3 -18.12 -0.35 -5.81
C ASP A 3 -16.75 -0.25 -5.15
N GLY A 4 -16.54 -1.03 -4.10
CA GLY A 4 -15.35 -0.94 -3.25
C GLY A 4 -15.14 -2.22 -2.46
N ASP A 5 -15.14 -3.36 -3.15
CA ASP A 5 -15.03 -4.70 -2.57
C ASP A 5 -13.58 -5.08 -2.18
N SER A 6 -12.72 -4.08 -1.92
CA SER A 6 -11.27 -4.25 -1.81
C SER A 6 -10.69 -4.02 -0.42
N MET A 7 -11.52 -3.75 0.59
CA MET A 7 -11.09 -3.71 1.99
C MET A 7 -11.79 -4.83 2.77
N PRO A 8 -11.06 -5.67 3.52
CA PRO A 8 -11.68 -6.33 4.66
C PRO A 8 -12.36 -5.24 5.48
N SER A 9 -13.60 -5.47 5.89
CA SER A 9 -14.41 -4.48 6.61
C SER A 9 -13.72 -4.07 7.90
N PHE A 10 -12.86 -3.05 7.83
CA PHE A 10 -12.45 -2.30 8.99
C PHE A 10 -13.75 -1.75 9.58
N ALA A 11 -14.12 -2.26 10.75
CA ALA A 11 -15.33 -1.81 11.42
C ALA A 11 -15.23 -0.30 11.65
N ASP A 12 -16.35 0.42 11.48
CA ASP A 12 -16.46 1.81 11.90
C ASP A 12 -15.90 1.96 13.33
N GLY A 13 -14.90 2.83 13.49
CA GLY A 13 -14.16 3.02 14.75
C GLY A 13 -12.79 2.34 14.82
N THR A 14 -12.31 1.70 13.75
CA THR A 14 -10.95 1.16 13.72
C THR A 14 -9.89 2.27 13.68
N CYS A 15 -9.01 2.30 14.68
CA CYS A 15 -7.83 3.17 14.71
C CYS A 15 -6.61 2.38 14.23
N VAL A 16 -6.02 2.80 13.11
CA VAL A 16 -4.75 2.27 12.64
C VAL A 16 -3.63 3.06 13.32
N ILE A 17 -2.92 2.43 14.25
CA ILE A 17 -1.70 2.97 14.84
C ILE A 17 -0.54 2.41 14.02
N GLY A 18 0.00 3.24 13.14
CA GLY A 18 1.11 2.86 12.28
C GLY A 18 2.34 3.74 12.48
N GLU A 19 3.50 3.19 12.17
CA GLU A 19 4.75 3.94 12.10
C GLU A 19 4.88 4.55 10.70
N TYR A 20 5.10 5.87 10.63
CA TYR A 20 5.39 6.54 9.37
C TYR A 20 6.72 6.05 8.81
N VAL A 21 6.72 5.67 7.54
CA VAL A 21 7.93 5.23 6.85
C VAL A 21 8.60 6.45 6.20
N GLU A 22 9.68 6.93 6.80
CA GLU A 22 10.38 8.14 6.32
C GLU A 22 11.14 7.90 5.02
N GLN A 23 11.75 6.72 4.85
CA GLN A 23 12.55 6.40 3.67
C GLN A 23 12.03 5.14 2.97
N LEU A 24 11.98 5.17 1.64
CA LEU A 24 11.61 3.99 0.85
C LEU A 24 12.56 2.80 1.05
N ASP A 25 13.77 3.03 1.58
CA ASP A 25 14.74 1.97 1.90
C ASP A 25 14.40 1.24 3.22
N ASP A 26 13.51 1.79 4.05
CA ASP A 26 13.01 1.13 5.27
C ASP A 26 11.93 0.07 4.97
N LEU A 27 11.47 0.01 3.71
CA LEU A 27 10.49 -0.96 3.26
C LEU A 27 11.09 -2.37 3.22
N LYS A 28 10.40 -3.32 3.84
CA LYS A 28 10.81 -4.72 3.93
C LYS A 28 9.97 -5.56 2.98
N SER A 29 10.64 -6.27 2.09
CA SER A 29 9.99 -7.19 1.16
C SER A 29 9.13 -8.22 1.90
N GLY A 30 7.91 -8.44 1.42
CA GLY A 30 6.93 -9.34 2.03
C GLY A 30 6.20 -8.75 3.25
N LYS A 31 6.32 -7.45 3.51
CA LYS A 31 5.51 -6.76 4.53
C LYS A 31 4.41 -5.92 3.90
N GLU A 32 3.27 -5.90 4.58
CA GLU A 32 2.14 -5.05 4.25
C GLU A 32 2.40 -3.62 4.70
N TYR A 33 1.99 -2.67 3.86
CA TYR A 33 2.05 -1.24 4.12
C TYR A 33 0.78 -0.59 3.59
N MET A 34 0.39 0.52 4.23
CA MET A 34 -0.60 1.43 3.69
C MET A 34 0.09 2.47 2.81
N PHE A 35 -0.19 2.41 1.52
CA PHE A 35 0.28 3.39 0.54
C PHE A 35 -0.79 4.45 0.33
N ILE A 36 -0.46 5.70 0.61
CA ILE A 36 -1.31 6.85 0.31
C ILE A 36 -0.83 7.46 -1.00
N THR A 37 -1.70 7.49 -2.00
CA THR A 37 -1.47 8.09 -3.31
C THR A 37 -2.34 9.32 -3.51
N THR A 38 -2.15 10.02 -4.63
CA THR A 38 -3.00 11.16 -4.99
C THR A 38 -4.47 10.80 -5.25
N GLU A 39 -4.76 9.53 -5.53
CA GLU A 39 -6.11 9.04 -5.85
C GLU A 39 -6.82 8.37 -4.66
N GLY A 40 -6.11 8.11 -3.56
CA GLY A 40 -6.67 7.45 -2.39
C GLY A 40 -5.60 6.72 -1.57
N TYR A 41 -5.99 5.68 -0.86
CA TYR A 41 -5.07 4.81 -0.12
C TYR A 41 -5.34 3.34 -0.43
N THR A 42 -4.31 2.51 -0.26
CA THR A 42 -4.38 1.07 -0.51
C THR A 42 -3.46 0.31 0.45
N PHE A 43 -3.89 -0.87 0.88
CA PHE A 43 -3.08 -1.80 1.68
C PHE A 43 -2.48 -2.85 0.77
N GLN A 44 -1.16 -2.94 0.75
CA GLN A 44 -0.44 -3.79 -0.19
C GLN A 44 0.83 -4.35 0.42
N THR A 45 1.20 -5.55 -0.01
CA THR A 45 2.48 -6.15 0.32
C THR A 45 3.58 -5.58 -0.56
N PHE A 46 4.57 -4.93 0.04
CA PHE A 46 5.75 -4.45 -0.67
C PHE A 46 6.62 -5.63 -1.11
N SER A 47 7.07 -5.64 -2.37
CA SER A 47 7.95 -6.67 -2.91
C SER A 47 9.36 -6.15 -3.14
N LYS A 48 9.52 -5.10 -3.94
CA LYS A 48 10.84 -4.53 -4.26
C LYS A 48 10.76 -3.06 -4.65
N LYS A 49 11.85 -2.33 -4.39
CA LYS A 49 12.05 -0.96 -4.85
C LYS A 49 12.84 -0.97 -6.16
N ASN A 50 12.30 -0.33 -7.20
CA ASN A 50 12.98 -0.08 -8.46
C ASN A 50 13.43 1.39 -8.51
N LYS A 51 14.10 1.81 -9.60
CA LYS A 51 14.61 3.19 -9.74
C LYS A 51 13.52 4.27 -9.69
N LYS A 52 12.30 3.98 -10.15
CA LYS A 52 11.18 4.95 -10.24
C LYS A 52 9.82 4.36 -9.82
N SER A 53 9.80 3.10 -9.38
CA SER A 53 8.58 2.39 -9.02
C SER A 53 8.81 1.49 -7.81
N LEU A 54 7.74 1.17 -7.10
CA LEU A 54 7.69 0.11 -6.10
C LEU A 54 6.84 -1.02 -6.66
N THR A 55 7.36 -2.24 -6.64
CA THR A 55 6.55 -3.42 -6.95
C THR A 55 5.81 -3.84 -5.70
N VAL A 56 4.49 -3.93 -5.82
CA VAL A 56 3.54 -4.18 -4.75
C VAL A 56 2.56 -5.26 -5.17
N ALA A 57 2.04 -6.02 -4.21
CA ALA A 57 1.03 -7.04 -4.43
C ALA A 57 -0.21 -6.71 -3.58
N ALA A 58 -1.39 -6.80 -4.19
CA ALA A 58 -2.64 -6.66 -3.45
C ALA A 58 -2.93 -7.94 -2.65
N ASP A 59 -3.61 -7.81 -1.51
CA ASP A 59 -4.02 -8.96 -0.68
C ASP A 59 -5.02 -9.90 -1.37
N ASN A 60 -5.67 -9.42 -2.43
CA ASN A 60 -6.60 -10.24 -3.19
C ASN A 60 -5.80 -11.10 -4.20
N LYS A 61 -5.77 -12.43 -3.97
CA LYS A 61 -5.02 -13.44 -4.77
C LYS A 61 -5.30 -13.41 -6.28
N PHE A 62 -6.30 -12.65 -6.72
CA PHE A 62 -6.65 -12.45 -8.12
C PHE A 62 -5.79 -11.39 -8.83
N TYR A 63 -5.14 -10.49 -8.09
CA TYR A 63 -4.33 -9.42 -8.69
C TYR A 63 -2.83 -9.77 -8.63
N ASN A 64 -2.22 -9.85 -9.82
CA ASN A 64 -0.77 -9.99 -9.95
C ASN A 64 -0.05 -8.77 -9.36
N SER A 65 1.19 -8.98 -8.90
CA SER A 65 2.05 -7.87 -8.48
C SER A 65 2.19 -6.86 -9.62
N TYR A 66 2.15 -5.58 -9.27
CA TYR A 66 2.25 -4.49 -10.22
C TYR A 66 3.20 -3.41 -9.72
N ASP A 67 3.64 -2.56 -10.64
CA ASP A 67 4.55 -1.47 -10.35
C ASP A 67 3.77 -0.18 -10.13
N ASN A 68 3.84 0.34 -8.90
CA ASN A 68 3.33 1.65 -8.57
C ASN A 68 4.44 2.70 -8.73
N GLN A 69 4.18 3.79 -9.45
CA GLN A 69 5.19 4.81 -9.67
C GLN A 69 5.47 5.56 -8.37
N SER A 70 6.74 5.70 -8.00
CA SER A 70 7.11 6.37 -6.75
C SER A 70 6.66 7.83 -6.69
N LYS A 71 6.43 8.48 -7.85
CA LYS A 71 5.91 9.85 -7.93
C LYS A 71 4.44 9.99 -7.50
N ASP A 72 3.68 8.90 -7.55
CA ASP A 72 2.25 8.91 -7.26
C ASP A 72 2.00 8.57 -5.78
N ILE A 73 3.05 8.17 -5.04
CA ILE A 73 3.03 7.84 -3.62
C ILE A 73 3.36 9.09 -2.82
N VAL A 74 2.42 9.50 -1.97
CA VAL A 74 2.54 10.68 -1.09
C VAL A 74 3.09 10.26 0.28
N GLN A 75 2.59 9.15 0.84
CA GLN A 75 3.00 8.63 2.14
C GLN A 75 2.94 7.12 2.19
N ILE A 76 3.75 6.52 3.05
CA ILE A 76 3.71 5.08 3.35
C ILE A 76 3.70 4.91 4.87
N TRP A 77 2.83 4.04 5.35
CA TRP A 77 2.66 3.73 6.76
C TRP A 77 2.75 2.22 6.97
N ARG A 78 3.32 1.81 8.10
CA ARG A 78 3.43 0.41 8.53
C ARG A 78 2.54 0.11 9.71
#